data_AF-A0A482Z779-F1
#
_entry.id   AF-A0A482Z779-F1
#
_cell.length_a   1.000
_cell.length_b   1.000
_cell.length_c   1.000
_cell.angle_alpha   90.00
_cell.angle_beta   90.00
_cell.angle_gamma   90.00
#
_symmetry.space_group_name_H-M   'P 1'
#
loop_
_entity.id
_entity.type
_entity.pdbx_description
1 polymer ?
#
loop_
_entity_poly.entity_id
_entity_poly.type
_entity_poly.pdbx_seq_one_letter_code
_entity_poly.pdbx_strand_id
1 'polypeptide(L)'
;MNCLLSVLILSTVCSVAYSGGCIYAKFTPEHTLCKPPNKQCNLLANTVSNDDKNRILKLHNDYRSKVASGQETTGGQPKAADMKHWNGTATWLMSLRNMPNNAF
;
A
#
# COMPACT_ATOMS: atom_id res chain seq x y z
N MET A 1 51.64 -0.44 -2.57
CA MET A 1 50.65 -0.91 -1.59
C MET A 1 49.40 -0.02 -1.49
N ASN A 2 49.21 0.94 -2.41
CA ASN A 2 48.18 1.99 -2.26
C ASN A 2 46.97 1.81 -3.19
N CYS A 3 47.13 1.10 -4.33
CA CYS A 3 46.01 0.82 -5.25
C CYS A 3 45.09 -0.30 -4.75
N LEU A 4 45.62 -1.32 -4.07
CA LEU A 4 44.80 -2.40 -3.50
C LEU A 4 43.91 -1.87 -2.38
N LEU A 5 44.43 -0.97 -1.52
CA LEU A 5 43.64 -0.29 -0.50
C LEU A 5 42.56 0.60 -1.12
N SER A 6 42.87 1.37 -2.17
CA SER A 6 41.87 2.27 -2.79
C SER A 6 40.74 1.50 -3.50
N VAL A 7 41.05 0.37 -4.15
CA VAL A 7 40.04 -0.49 -4.78
C VAL A 7 39.14 -1.17 -3.74
N LEU A 8 39.71 -1.62 -2.62
CA LEU A 8 38.94 -2.21 -1.51
C LEU A 8 38.05 -1.18 -0.80
N ILE A 9 38.53 0.06 -0.64
CA ILE A 9 37.73 1.15 -0.06
C ILE A 9 36.59 1.54 -1.02
N LEU A 10 36.84 1.61 -2.32
CA LEU A 10 35.80 1.98 -3.29
C LEU A 10 34.71 0.90 -3.41
N SER A 11 35.08 -0.39 -3.38
CA SER A 11 34.12 -1.50 -3.47
C SER A 11 33.28 -1.67 -2.20
N THR A 12 33.87 -1.45 -1.03
CA THR A 12 33.14 -1.46 0.25
C THR A 12 32.18 -0.27 0.38
N VAL A 13 32.57 0.93 -0.07
CA VAL A 13 31.71 2.13 -0.11
C VAL A 13 30.52 1.97 -1.08
N CYS A 14 30.73 1.32 -2.22
CA CYS A 14 29.64 1.02 -3.17
C CYS A 14 28.61 0.04 -2.60
N SER A 15 29.08 -0.91 -1.78
CA SER A 15 28.24 -1.96 -1.20
C SER A 15 27.36 -1.44 -0.06
N VAL A 16 27.83 -0.45 0.72
CA VAL A 16 27.02 0.19 1.79
C VAL A 16 25.96 1.16 1.24
N ALA A 17 26.21 1.77 0.08
CA ALA A 17 25.23 2.63 -0.59
C ALA A 17 24.05 1.84 -1.19
N TYR A 18 24.25 0.55 -1.49
CA TYR A 18 23.21 -0.35 -2.01
C TYR A 18 22.40 -1.04 -0.89
N SER A 19 22.16 -0.34 0.22
CA SER A 19 21.32 -0.83 1.30
C SER A 19 19.91 -0.23 1.21
N GLY A 20 18.92 -1.07 0.92
CA GLY A 20 17.59 -0.98 1.53
C GLY A 20 16.69 0.20 1.17
N GLY A 21 16.66 0.66 -0.09
CA GLY A 21 15.65 1.62 -0.54
C GLY A 21 14.21 1.06 -0.41
N CYS A 22 13.27 1.91 -0.01
CA CYS A 22 11.85 1.54 0.07
C CYS A 22 11.31 1.11 -1.31
N ILE A 23 10.73 -0.09 -1.42
CA ILE A 23 10.24 -0.64 -2.70
C ILE A 23 9.14 0.19 -3.36
N TYR A 24 8.48 1.06 -2.59
CA TYR A 24 7.40 1.92 -3.06
C TYR A 24 7.90 3.27 -3.62
N ALA A 25 9.18 3.61 -3.43
CA ALA A 25 9.77 4.83 -3.98
C ALA A 25 9.77 4.87 -5.51
N LYS A 26 9.62 3.70 -6.16
CA LYS A 26 9.44 3.58 -7.62
C LYS A 26 8.17 4.22 -8.15
N PHE A 27 7.13 4.38 -7.30
CA PHE A 27 5.86 4.98 -7.70
C PHE A 27 5.91 6.49 -7.54
N THR A 28 6.32 6.96 -6.36
CA THR A 28 6.59 8.36 -6.06
C THR A 28 7.78 8.45 -5.11
N PRO A 29 8.69 9.43 -5.27
CA PRO A 29 9.85 9.56 -4.38
C PRO A 29 9.44 9.67 -2.90
N GLU A 30 8.34 10.36 -2.63
CA GLU A 30 7.78 10.61 -1.30
C GLU A 30 6.58 9.69 -0.99
N HIS A 31 6.68 8.41 -1.31
CA HIS A 31 5.57 7.47 -1.11
C HIS A 31 5.23 7.29 0.37
N THR A 32 3.95 7.31 0.72
CA THR A 32 3.42 7.21 2.09
C THR A 32 3.96 6.01 2.88
N LEU A 33 4.08 4.85 2.25
CA LEU A 33 4.67 3.65 2.88
C LEU A 33 6.18 3.74 3.15
N CYS A 34 6.88 4.69 2.54
CA CYS A 34 8.30 4.94 2.79
C CYS A 34 8.51 5.95 3.93
N LYS A 35 7.45 6.67 4.35
CA LYS A 35 7.52 7.66 5.42
C LYS A 35 7.47 6.97 6.79
N PRO A 36 8.20 7.48 7.78
CA PRO A 36 8.09 7.00 9.15
C PRO A 36 6.69 7.33 9.72
N PRO A 37 6.20 6.58 10.71
CA PRO A 37 4.93 6.86 11.38
C PRO A 37 4.89 8.27 11.97
N ASN A 38 3.71 8.88 11.96
CA ASN A 38 3.51 10.21 12.53
C ASN A 38 3.71 10.19 14.06
N LYS A 39 4.70 10.94 14.55
CA LYS A 39 5.03 11.05 15.99
C LYS A 39 4.00 11.85 16.80
N GLN A 40 3.15 12.64 16.15
CA GLN A 40 2.12 13.46 16.80
C GLN A 40 0.88 12.66 17.19
N CYS A 41 0.69 11.47 16.64
CA CYS A 41 -0.46 10.62 16.91
C CYS A 41 -0.08 9.47 17.83
N ASN A 42 -0.82 9.28 18.93
CA ASN A 42 -0.72 8.07 19.73
C ASN A 42 -1.61 6.98 19.13
N LEU A 43 -1.02 6.06 18.36
CA LEU A 43 -1.74 4.99 17.70
C LEU A 43 -2.31 4.00 18.72
N LEU A 44 -3.63 3.98 18.87
CA LEU A 44 -4.33 3.03 19.75
C LEU A 44 -4.46 1.63 19.13
N ALA A 45 -4.56 1.56 17.79
CA ALA A 45 -4.59 0.33 17.02
C ALA A 45 -4.01 0.56 15.62
N ASN A 46 -3.30 -0.44 15.09
CA ASN A 46 -2.69 -0.41 13.76
C ASN A 46 -3.23 -1.49 12.81
N THR A 47 -4.29 -2.19 13.23
CA THR A 47 -5.01 -3.21 12.47
C THR A 47 -6.48 -3.17 12.83
N VAL A 48 -7.31 -3.66 11.92
CA VAL A 48 -8.72 -3.97 12.16
C VAL A 48 -8.86 -5.45 12.57
N SER A 49 -9.96 -5.79 13.25
CA SER A 49 -10.29 -7.17 13.60
C SER A 49 -10.53 -8.02 12.34
N ASN A 50 -10.44 -9.35 12.45
CA ASN A 50 -10.74 -10.21 11.31
C ASN A 50 -12.22 -10.16 10.91
N ASP A 51 -13.12 -9.97 11.88
CA ASP A 51 -14.54 -9.80 11.61
C ASP A 51 -14.81 -8.52 10.82
N ASP A 52 -14.15 -7.42 11.18
CA ASP A 52 -14.23 -6.16 10.43
C ASP A 52 -13.64 -6.30 9.03
N LYS A 53 -12.51 -7.01 8.86
CA LYS A 53 -11.95 -7.30 7.53
C LYS A 53 -12.95 -8.05 6.66
N ASN A 54 -13.59 -9.08 7.21
CA ASN A 54 -14.59 -9.87 6.50
C ASN A 54 -15.82 -9.04 6.16
N ARG A 55 -16.25 -8.17 7.08
CA ARG A 55 -17.37 -7.24 6.84
C ARG A 55 -17.05 -6.24 5.74
N ILE A 56 -15.86 -5.63 5.75
CA ILE A 56 -15.39 -4.72 4.70
C ILE A 56 -15.35 -5.44 3.35
N LEU A 57 -14.78 -6.64 3.30
CA LEU A 57 -14.69 -7.46 2.10
C LEU A 57 -16.06 -7.78 1.51
N LYS A 58 -16.99 -8.21 2.38
CA LYS A 58 -18.38 -8.51 2.01
C LYS A 58 -19.04 -7.29 1.40
N LEU A 59 -19.02 -6.15 2.10
CA LEU A 59 -19.67 -4.92 1.63
C LEU A 59 -19.11 -4.45 0.28
N HIS A 60 -17.79 -4.47 0.09
CA HIS A 60 -17.19 -4.09 -1.19
C HIS A 60 -17.66 -5.00 -2.32
N ASN A 61 -17.69 -6.32 -2.09
CA ASN A 61 -18.12 -7.26 -3.12
C ASN A 61 -19.63 -7.18 -3.38
N ASP A 62 -20.45 -6.92 -2.37
CA ASP A 62 -21.90 -6.71 -2.54
C ASP A 62 -22.17 -5.50 -3.45
N TYR A 63 -21.51 -4.36 -3.20
CA TYR A 63 -21.64 -3.18 -4.06
C TYR A 63 -21.06 -3.39 -5.46
N ARG A 64 -19.88 -4.02 -5.56
CA ARG A 64 -19.31 -4.39 -6.87
C ARG A 64 -20.26 -5.29 -7.65
N SER A 65 -20.91 -6.26 -6.99
CA SER A 65 -21.89 -7.15 -7.63
C SER A 65 -23.13 -6.39 -8.11
N LYS A 66 -23.64 -5.44 -7.31
CA LYS A 66 -24.75 -4.56 -7.70
C LYS A 66 -24.43 -3.77 -8.97
N VAL A 67 -23.26 -3.15 -9.04
CA VAL A 67 -22.80 -2.43 -10.25
C VAL A 67 -22.58 -3.40 -11.41
N ALA A 68 -21.89 -4.52 -11.17
CA ALA A 68 -21.57 -5.52 -12.18
C ALA A 68 -22.80 -6.10 -12.87
N SER A 69 -23.90 -6.26 -12.12
CA SER A 69 -25.17 -6.78 -12.63
C SER A 69 -26.04 -5.72 -13.33
N GLY A 70 -25.62 -4.44 -13.33
CA GLY A 70 -26.40 -3.34 -13.88
C GLY A 70 -27.59 -2.93 -13.01
N GLN A 71 -27.57 -3.27 -11.72
CA GLN A 71 -28.63 -2.90 -10.77
C GLN A 71 -28.40 -1.53 -10.10
N GLU A 72 -27.26 -0.88 -10.37
CA GLU A 72 -27.01 0.48 -9.91
C GLU A 72 -27.69 1.49 -10.84
N THR A 73 -28.71 2.17 -10.31
CA THR A 73 -29.53 3.13 -11.05
C THR A 73 -28.99 4.56 -10.94
N THR A 74 -28.13 4.84 -9.96
CA THR A 74 -27.52 6.15 -9.77
C THR A 74 -26.47 6.37 -10.85
N GLY A 75 -26.65 7.39 -11.69
CA GLY A 75 -25.70 7.71 -12.76
C GLY A 75 -25.65 6.71 -13.92
N GLY A 76 -26.62 5.79 -14.02
CA GLY A 76 -26.77 4.88 -15.17
C GLY A 76 -25.56 3.98 -15.42
N GLN A 77 -24.92 3.46 -14.35
CA GLN A 77 -23.72 2.65 -14.49
C GLN A 77 -24.01 1.36 -15.28
N PRO A 78 -23.27 1.08 -16.36
CA PRO A 78 -23.53 -0.09 -17.19
C PRO A 78 -23.15 -1.39 -16.47
N LYS A 79 -23.76 -2.48 -16.90
CA LYS A 79 -23.38 -3.84 -16.52
C LYS A 79 -21.91 -4.10 -16.87
N ALA A 80 -21.16 -4.73 -15.97
CA ALA A 80 -19.78 -5.10 -16.23
C ALA A 80 -19.70 -6.45 -16.99
N ALA A 81 -18.71 -6.58 -17.89
CA ALA A 81 -18.48 -7.81 -18.63
C ALA A 81 -17.89 -8.93 -17.75
N ASP A 82 -16.87 -8.60 -16.94
CA ASP A 82 -16.19 -9.56 -16.06
C ASP A 82 -15.59 -8.86 -14.83
N MET A 83 -16.46 -8.43 -13.90
CA MET A 83 -16.02 -7.77 -12.67
C MET A 83 -15.62 -8.82 -11.63
N LYS A 84 -14.31 -9.00 -11.45
CA LYS A 84 -13.74 -9.97 -10.51
C LYS A 84 -14.11 -9.71 -9.05
N HIS A 85 -14.39 -10.79 -8.33
CA HIS A 85 -14.51 -10.81 -6.87
C HIS A 85 -13.17 -10.49 -6.20
N TRP A 86 -13.20 -9.61 -5.21
CA TRP A 86 -12.02 -9.25 -4.44
C TRP A 86 -11.88 -10.18 -3.23
N ASN A 87 -10.70 -10.75 -3.00
CA ASN A 87 -10.42 -11.65 -1.88
C ASN A 87 -9.70 -10.96 -0.70
N GLY A 88 -9.45 -9.65 -0.79
CA GLY A 88 -8.62 -8.93 0.18
C GLY A 88 -7.12 -9.20 -0.04
N THR A 89 -6.29 -8.16 0.03
CA THR A 89 -4.83 -8.35 0.09
C THR A 89 -4.24 -7.64 1.31
N ALA A 90 -3.25 -8.27 1.95
CA ALA A 90 -2.57 -7.71 3.12
C ALA A 90 -1.91 -6.35 2.84
N THR A 91 -1.54 -6.08 1.59
CA THR A 91 -0.95 -4.82 1.12
C THR A 91 -1.89 -3.62 1.22
N TRP A 92 -3.20 -3.81 1.05
CA TRP A 92 -4.17 -2.72 1.17
C TRP A 92 -4.27 -2.19 2.60
N LEU A 93 -4.28 -3.12 3.57
CA LEU A 93 -4.30 -2.77 5.00
C LEU A 93 -3.00 -2.08 5.43
N MET A 94 -1.87 -2.35 4.77
CA MET A 94 -0.60 -1.71 5.08
C MET A 94 -0.55 -0.25 4.61
N SER A 95 -1.08 0.07 3.42
CA SER A 95 -1.13 1.46 2.92
C SER A 95 -1.92 2.39 3.84
N LEU A 96 -3.01 1.89 4.43
CA LEU A 96 -3.86 2.66 5.34
C LEU A 96 -3.15 3.04 6.65
N ARG A 97 -2.13 2.29 7.09
CA ARG A 97 -1.43 2.54 8.37
C ARG A 97 -0.59 3.80 8.39
N ASN A 98 -0.05 4.20 7.24
CA ASN A 98 0.85 5.35 7.13
C ASN A 98 0.15 6.56 6.50
N MET A 99 -1.16 6.51 6.25
CA MET A 99 -1.86 7.63 5.61
C MET A 99 -1.76 8.89 6.47
N PRO A 100 -1.32 10.02 5.89
CA PRO A 100 -1.31 11.28 6.60
C PRO A 100 -2.76 11.73 6.88
N ASN A 101 -2.97 12.52 7.93
CA ASN A 101 -4.29 12.98 8.39
C ASN A 101 -5.08 13.81 7.36
N ASN A 102 -4.50 14.11 6.20
CA ASN A 102 -5.06 14.90 5.10
C ASN A 102 -5.27 14.07 3.81
N ALA A 103 -5.39 12.75 3.91
CA ALA A 103 -5.47 11.87 2.74
C ALA A 103 -6.86 11.83 2.04
N PHE A 104 -7.83 12.64 2.47
CA PHE A 104 -9.13 12.80 1.82
C PHE A 104 -9.59 14.25 1.86
#